data_AF-A0A855X3W7-F1
#
_entry.id   AF-A0A855X3W7-F1
#
_cell.length_a   1.000
_cell.length_b   1.000
_cell.length_c   1.000
_cell.angle_alpha   90.00
_cell.angle_beta   90.00
_cell.angle_gamma   90.00
#
_symmetry.space_group_name_H-M   'P 1'
#
loop_
_entity.id
_entity.type
_entity.pdbx_description
1 polymer ?
#
loop_
_entity_poly.entity_id
_entity_poly.type
_entity_poly.pdbx_seq_one_letter_code
_entity_poly.pdbx_strand_id
1 'polypeptide(L)'
;YVGIGMYLVALATVLVSLMLIFAPNKSLALANFGLKLIKRQPIHFNIAMRDAVGVYLGYMVGWMIYGLAFWVFLHALIENPGVPLLVGIGSFIIAYQIGYLAIFTPGGLGARELVMIGLLTPYVGPLAAGIAVAARIWNTISDIIASAIALRLRI
;
A
#
# COMPACT_ATOMS: atom_id res chain seq x y z
N TYR A 1 -20.81 -10.16 0.80
CA TYR A 1 -20.32 -11.10 1.82
C TYR A 1 -18.82 -11.19 1.71
N VAL A 2 -18.11 -10.67 2.71
CA VAL A 2 -16.65 -10.77 2.76
C VAL A 2 -16.29 -12.23 3.08
N GLY A 3 -15.74 -12.95 2.11
CA GLY A 3 -15.41 -14.38 2.27
C GLY A 3 -14.32 -14.60 3.32
N ILE A 4 -14.26 -15.82 3.87
CA ILE A 4 -13.29 -16.25 4.90
C ILE A 4 -11.84 -15.90 4.53
N GLY A 5 -11.53 -15.88 3.23
CA GLY A 5 -10.22 -15.51 2.71
C GLY A 5 -9.76 -14.11 3.11
N MET A 6 -10.66 -13.12 3.19
CA MET A 6 -10.25 -11.75 3.58
C MET A 6 -9.84 -11.68 5.06
N TYR A 7 -10.52 -12.41 5.93
CA TYR A 7 -10.14 -12.50 7.34
C TYR A 7 -8.81 -13.23 7.53
N LEU A 8 -8.57 -14.30 6.75
CA LEU A 8 -7.29 -15.02 6.77
C LEU A 8 -6.13 -14.14 6.26
N VAL A 9 -6.35 -13.37 5.19
CA VAL A 9 -5.35 -12.44 4.67
C VAL A 9 -5.07 -11.34 5.70
N ALA A 10 -6.11 -10.73 6.28
CA ALA A 10 -5.94 -9.70 7.32
C ALA A 10 -5.17 -10.26 8.53
N LEU A 11 -5.50 -11.45 8.99
CA LEU A 11 -4.79 -12.13 10.08
C LEU A 11 -3.33 -12.40 9.71
N ALA A 12 -3.07 -12.93 8.52
CA ALA A 12 -1.71 -13.19 8.03
C ALA A 12 -0.88 -11.89 7.95
N THR A 13 -1.47 -10.80 7.43
CA THR A 13 -0.81 -9.48 7.38
C THR A 13 -0.47 -8.96 8.78
N VAL A 14 -1.39 -9.10 9.74
CA VAL A 14 -1.13 -8.71 11.14
C VAL A 14 -0.02 -9.57 11.74
N LEU A 15 -0.06 -10.89 11.57
CA LEU A 15 0.96 -11.81 12.12
C LEU A 15 2.35 -11.54 11.53
N VAL A 16 2.45 -11.33 10.21
CA VAL A 16 3.71 -10.97 9.55
C VAL A 16 4.21 -9.62 10.05
N SER A 17 3.33 -8.63 10.19
CA SER A 17 3.68 -7.32 10.75
C SER A 17 4.22 -7.43 12.17
N LEU A 18 3.55 -8.22 13.02
CA LEU A 18 4.01 -8.48 14.40
C LEU A 18 5.36 -9.20 14.42
N MET A 19 5.57 -10.18 13.54
CA MET A 19 6.85 -10.87 13.43
C MET A 19 8.00 -9.91 13.06
N LEU A 20 7.76 -9.00 12.11
CA LEU A 20 8.73 -7.99 11.67
C LEU A 20 9.05 -6.98 12.79
N ILE A 21 8.04 -6.56 13.56
CA ILE A 21 8.20 -5.59 14.65
C ILE A 21 8.88 -6.22 15.86
N PHE A 22 8.40 -7.38 16.33
CA PHE A 22 8.81 -7.95 17.61
C PHE A 22 10.05 -8.85 17.53
N ALA A 23 10.40 -9.31 16.33
CA ALA A 23 11.61 -10.11 16.10
C ALA A 23 12.38 -9.61 14.88
N PRO A 24 12.85 -8.35 14.87
CA PRO A 24 13.45 -7.73 13.70
C PRO A 24 14.73 -8.48 13.25
N ASN A 25 15.54 -8.95 14.20
CA ASN A 25 16.75 -9.72 13.90
C ASN A 25 16.45 -11.14 13.37
N LYS A 26 15.36 -11.79 13.81
CA LYS A 26 14.94 -13.10 13.26
C LYS A 26 14.38 -12.94 11.86
N SER A 27 13.64 -11.85 11.63
CA SER A 27 13.15 -11.47 10.30
C SER A 27 14.30 -11.19 9.34
N LEU A 28 15.34 -10.48 9.80
CA LEU A 28 16.57 -10.28 9.03
C LEU A 28 17.31 -11.59 8.77
N ALA A 29 17.35 -12.53 9.73
CA ALA A 29 17.93 -13.85 9.52
C ALA A 29 17.19 -14.65 8.44
N LEU A 30 15.85 -14.58 8.42
CA LEU A 30 15.03 -15.20 7.36
C LEU A 30 15.31 -14.55 6.00
N ALA A 31 15.40 -13.22 5.94
CA ALA A 31 15.79 -12.52 4.72
C ALA A 31 17.19 -12.94 4.24
N ASN A 32 18.16 -13.07 5.16
CA ASN A 32 19.51 -13.54 4.87
C ASN A 32 19.56 -14.99 4.38
N PHE A 33 18.64 -15.85 4.84
CA PHE A 33 18.49 -17.19 4.27
C PHE A 33 18.06 -17.13 2.79
N GLY A 34 17.08 -16.27 2.47
CA GLY A 34 16.69 -16.00 1.08
C GLY A 34 17.85 -15.45 0.25
N LEU A 35 18.61 -14.49 0.79
CA LEU A 35 19.81 -13.94 0.13
C LEU A 35 20.86 -15.01 -0.17
N LYS A 36 21.10 -15.94 0.76
CA LYS A 36 22.00 -17.08 0.54
C LYS A 36 21.50 -17.97 -0.60
N LEU A 37 20.19 -18.21 -0.70
CA LEU A 37 19.60 -19.02 -1.77
C LEU A 37 19.86 -18.41 -3.15
N ILE A 38 19.79 -17.07 -3.25
CA ILE A 38 20.13 -16.31 -4.47
C ILE A 38 21.62 -15.93 -4.57
N LYS A 39 22.48 -16.54 -3.74
CA LYS A 39 23.94 -16.34 -3.69
C LYS A 39 24.38 -14.87 -3.51
N ARG A 40 23.59 -14.08 -2.78
CA ARG A 40 23.90 -12.69 -2.40
C ARG A 40 24.55 -12.62 -1.02
N GLN A 41 25.34 -11.58 -0.77
CA GLN A 41 25.98 -11.38 0.53
C GLN A 41 24.93 -11.10 1.62
N PRO A 42 25.04 -11.75 2.79
CA PRO A 42 24.12 -11.51 3.90
C PRO A 42 24.33 -10.11 4.49
N ILE A 43 23.22 -9.50 4.86
CA ILE A 43 23.16 -8.16 5.44
C ILE A 43 23.31 -8.29 6.96
N HIS A 44 24.33 -7.65 7.52
CA HIS A 44 24.59 -7.64 8.96
C HIS A 44 24.27 -6.27 9.55
N PHE A 45 22.99 -6.03 9.86
CA PHE A 45 22.57 -4.89 10.67
C PHE A 45 21.90 -5.39 11.94
N ASN A 46 22.18 -4.74 13.08
CA ASN A 46 21.43 -4.98 14.30
C ASN A 46 20.33 -3.92 14.38
N ILE A 47 19.08 -4.32 14.20
CA ILE A 47 17.94 -3.39 14.22
C ILE A 47 17.45 -3.30 15.67
N ALA A 48 17.55 -2.12 16.27
CA ALA A 48 16.97 -1.89 17.58
C ALA A 48 15.44 -1.91 17.48
N MET A 49 14.77 -2.47 18.50
CA MET A 49 13.30 -2.55 18.56
C MET A 49 12.62 -1.18 18.38
N ARG A 50 13.22 -0.13 18.96
CA ARG A 50 12.73 1.25 18.84
C ARG A 50 12.69 1.72 17.39
N ASP A 51 13.72 1.40 16.62
CA ASP A 51 13.81 1.79 15.22
C ASP A 51 12.82 0.97 14.37
N ALA A 52 12.68 -0.33 14.65
CA ALA A 52 11.68 -1.18 13.99
C ALA A 52 10.24 -0.66 14.21
N VAL A 53 9.88 -0.34 15.46
CA VAL A 53 8.57 0.24 15.79
C VAL A 53 8.42 1.63 15.16
N GLY A 54 9.44 2.48 15.21
CA GLY A 54 9.42 3.82 14.63
C GLY A 54 9.19 3.79 13.11
N VAL A 55 9.90 2.92 12.39
CA VAL A 55 9.70 2.71 10.95
C VAL A 55 8.30 2.19 10.66
N TYR A 56 7.83 1.19 11.41
CA TYR A 56 6.50 0.63 11.20
C TYR A 56 5.39 1.67 11.40
N LEU A 57 5.43 2.42 12.51
CA LEU A 57 4.46 3.48 12.79
C LEU A 57 4.55 4.61 11.77
N GLY A 58 5.76 4.99 11.34
CA GLY A 58 5.96 5.98 10.30
C GLY A 58 5.31 5.56 8.97
N TYR A 59 5.51 4.31 8.55
CA TYR A 59 4.84 3.76 7.37
C TYR A 59 3.32 3.69 7.54
N MET A 60 2.83 3.26 8.70
CA MET A 60 1.40 3.21 9.00
C MET A 60 0.76 4.59 8.86
N VAL A 61 1.36 5.62 9.47
CA VAL A 61 0.90 7.01 9.37
C VAL A 61 0.96 7.49 7.93
N GLY A 62 2.05 7.22 7.20
CA GLY A 62 2.18 7.57 5.79
C GLY A 62 1.04 6.99 4.94
N TRP A 63 0.76 5.69 5.07
CA TRP A 63 -0.34 5.04 4.35
C TRP A 63 -1.71 5.61 4.71
N MET A 64 -1.94 5.96 5.99
CA MET A 64 -3.18 6.61 6.42
C MET A 64 -3.33 8.01 5.79
N ILE A 65 -2.25 8.79 5.71
CA ILE A 65 -2.25 10.10 5.05
C ILE A 65 -2.56 9.94 3.55
N TYR A 66 -1.93 8.99 2.86
CA TYR A 66 -2.22 8.72 1.44
C TYR A 66 -3.67 8.28 1.22
N GLY A 67 -4.19 7.38 2.06
CA GLY A 67 -5.59 6.96 1.98
C GLY A 67 -6.55 8.10 2.26
N LEU A 68 -6.22 8.99 3.20
CA LEU A 68 -7.01 10.19 3.48
C LEU A 68 -6.99 11.15 2.27
N ALA A 69 -5.82 11.38 1.68
CA ALA A 69 -5.68 12.20 0.48
C ALA A 69 -6.51 11.64 -0.68
N PHE A 70 -6.55 10.32 -0.84
CA PHE A 70 -7.41 9.66 -1.81
C PHE A 70 -8.91 9.85 -1.52
N TRP A 71 -9.33 9.74 -0.25
CA TRP A 71 -10.72 9.97 0.13
C TRP A 71 -11.16 11.41 -0.16
N VAL A 72 -10.29 12.39 0.09
CA VAL A 72 -10.50 13.80 -0.28
C VAL A 72 -10.57 13.95 -1.81
N PHE A 73 -9.66 13.31 -2.55
CA PHE A 73 -9.68 13.29 -4.02
C PHE A 73 -11.00 12.75 -4.57
N LEU A 74 -11.54 11.67 -3.99
CA LEU A 74 -12.85 11.11 -4.32
C LEU A 74 -13.98 12.14 -4.17
N HIS A 75 -13.99 12.89 -3.06
CA HIS A 75 -14.99 13.93 -2.78
C HIS A 75 -14.82 15.18 -3.63
N ALA A 76 -13.61 15.42 -4.16
CA ALA A 76 -13.37 16.49 -5.13
C ALA A 76 -13.85 16.09 -6.55
N LEU A 77 -13.90 14.80 -6.85
CA LEU A 77 -14.26 14.29 -8.18
C LEU A 77 -15.77 14.06 -8.35
N ILE A 78 -16.46 13.70 -7.27
CA ILE A 78 -17.88 13.36 -7.26
C ILE A 78 -18.54 14.08 -6.10
N GLU A 79 -19.68 14.71 -6.36
CA GLU A 79 -20.50 15.32 -5.33
C GLU A 79 -21.16 14.21 -4.47
N ASN A 80 -20.85 14.20 -3.17
CA ASN A 80 -21.40 13.26 -2.18
C ASN A 80 -21.37 11.77 -2.61
N PRO A 81 -20.18 11.15 -2.77
CA PRO A 81 -20.04 9.78 -3.27
C PRO A 81 -20.57 8.70 -2.30
N GLY A 82 -21.01 9.06 -1.10
CA GLY A 82 -21.51 8.13 -0.08
C GLY A 82 -20.45 7.16 0.47
N VAL A 83 -19.17 7.36 0.15
CA VAL A 83 -18.04 6.51 0.59
C VAL A 83 -17.60 6.93 1.99
N PRO A 84 -17.75 6.09 3.03
CA PRO A 84 -17.27 6.40 4.37
C PRO A 84 -15.74 6.57 4.39
N LEU A 85 -15.23 7.40 5.30
CA LEU A 85 -13.80 7.71 5.42
C LEU A 85 -12.91 6.46 5.45
N LEU A 86 -13.19 5.52 6.35
CA LEU A 86 -12.43 4.28 6.49
C LEU A 86 -12.51 3.40 5.24
N VAL A 87 -13.62 3.43 4.53
CA VAL A 87 -13.78 2.68 3.28
C VAL A 87 -12.91 3.28 2.18
N GLY A 88 -12.85 4.60 2.04
CA GLY A 88 -11.98 5.24 1.05
C GLY A 88 -10.49 4.98 1.35
N ILE A 89 -10.08 5.19 2.60
CA ILE A 89 -8.72 4.90 3.06
C ILE A 89 -8.37 3.42 2.81
N GLY A 90 -9.22 2.51 3.27
CA GLY A 90 -9.02 1.07 3.12
C GLY A 90 -8.99 0.63 1.66
N SER A 91 -9.88 1.18 0.82
CA SER A 91 -9.93 0.86 -0.61
C SER A 91 -8.63 1.23 -1.31
N PHE A 92 -8.08 2.41 -1.00
CA PHE A 92 -6.79 2.84 -1.52
C PHE A 92 -5.66 1.90 -1.08
N ILE A 93 -5.54 1.68 0.23
CA ILE A 93 -4.45 0.87 0.81
C ILE A 93 -4.51 -0.56 0.26
N ILE A 94 -5.67 -1.21 0.31
CA ILE A 94 -5.84 -2.61 -0.15
C ILE A 94 -5.53 -2.73 -1.65
N ALA A 95 -6.05 -1.82 -2.48
CA ALA A 95 -5.78 -1.83 -3.91
C ALA A 95 -4.28 -1.68 -4.22
N TYR A 96 -3.58 -0.82 -3.49
CA TYR A 96 -2.14 -0.64 -3.63
C TYR A 96 -1.34 -1.86 -3.19
N GLN A 97 -1.66 -2.45 -2.03
CA GLN A 97 -0.97 -3.64 -1.56
C GLN A 97 -1.13 -4.80 -2.53
N ILE A 98 -2.34 -5.04 -3.05
CA ILE A 98 -2.57 -6.07 -4.06
C ILE A 98 -1.87 -5.72 -5.38
N GLY A 99 -1.86 -4.45 -5.77
CA GLY A 99 -1.10 -3.95 -6.92
C GLY A 99 0.40 -4.28 -6.84
N TYR A 100 1.01 -4.12 -5.66
CA TYR A 100 2.42 -4.49 -5.45
C TYR A 100 2.65 -6.01 -5.50
N LEU A 101 1.69 -6.82 -5.07
CA LEU A 101 1.77 -8.29 -5.13
C LEU A 101 1.53 -8.84 -6.54
N ALA A 102 0.97 -8.04 -7.45
CA ALA A 102 0.72 -8.43 -8.83
C ALA A 102 2.00 -8.37 -9.68
N ILE A 103 3.01 -9.17 -9.30
CA ILE A 103 4.37 -9.22 -9.89
C ILE A 103 4.34 -9.48 -11.41
N PHE A 104 3.31 -10.19 -11.90
CA PHE A 104 3.13 -10.51 -13.31
C PHE A 104 2.57 -9.36 -14.16
N THR A 105 2.14 -8.26 -13.53
CA THR A 105 1.61 -7.09 -14.22
C THR A 105 2.60 -5.94 -14.14
N PRO A 106 3.02 -5.33 -15.27
CA PRO A 106 3.96 -4.21 -15.24
C PRO A 106 3.36 -3.04 -14.44
N GLY A 107 4.01 -2.66 -13.33
CA GLY A 107 3.55 -1.55 -12.48
C GLY A 107 2.20 -1.77 -11.79
N GLY A 108 1.74 -3.02 -11.62
CA GLY A 108 0.44 -3.33 -11.01
C GLY A 108 -0.76 -3.12 -11.94
N LEU A 109 -0.51 -3.00 -13.25
CA LEU A 109 -1.52 -2.79 -14.30
C LEU A 109 -2.65 -3.83 -14.22
N GLY A 110 -3.87 -3.35 -13.97
CA GLY A 110 -5.08 -4.16 -13.93
C GLY A 110 -5.43 -4.64 -12.54
N ALA A 111 -4.50 -5.24 -11.79
CA ALA A 111 -4.81 -5.79 -10.46
C ALA A 111 -5.23 -4.70 -9.47
N ARG A 112 -4.49 -3.60 -9.43
CA ARG A 112 -4.80 -2.45 -8.57
C ARG A 112 -6.14 -1.82 -8.94
N GLU A 113 -6.35 -1.57 -10.23
CA GLU A 113 -7.57 -0.92 -10.71
C GLU A 113 -8.79 -1.81 -10.46
N LEU A 114 -8.71 -3.11 -10.74
CA LEU A 114 -9.82 -4.04 -10.53
C LEU A 114 -10.22 -4.15 -9.07
N VAL A 115 -9.26 -4.18 -8.15
CA VAL A 115 -9.57 -4.17 -6.72
C VAL A 115 -10.22 -2.86 -6.31
N MET A 116 -9.67 -1.73 -6.73
CA MET A 116 -10.25 -0.43 -6.41
C MET A 116 -11.67 -0.28 -6.98
N ILE A 117 -11.90 -0.75 -8.20
CA ILE A 117 -13.22 -0.82 -8.81
C ILE A 117 -14.14 -1.69 -7.96
N GLY A 118 -13.73 -2.91 -7.61
CA GLY A 118 -14.55 -3.84 -6.84
C GLY A 118 -14.93 -3.30 -5.45
N LEU A 119 -14.01 -2.59 -4.79
CA LEU A 119 -14.26 -2.00 -3.47
C LEU A 119 -15.14 -0.75 -3.52
N LEU A 120 -15.04 0.05 -4.58
CA LEU A 120 -15.81 1.30 -4.73
C LEU A 120 -17.17 1.10 -5.42
N THR A 121 -17.33 0.08 -6.26
CA THR A 121 -18.57 -0.19 -7.01
C THR A 121 -19.83 -0.19 -6.13
N PRO A 122 -19.83 -0.75 -4.89
CA PRO A 122 -21.00 -0.67 -4.02
C PRO A 122 -21.46 0.74 -3.63
N TYR A 123 -20.58 1.74 -3.76
CA TYR A 123 -20.83 3.13 -3.35
C TYR A 123 -21.06 4.06 -4.55
N VAL A 124 -20.23 3.92 -5.59
CA VAL A 124 -20.21 4.86 -6.74
C VAL A 124 -20.60 4.19 -8.07
N GLY A 125 -20.95 2.90 -8.02
CA GLY A 125 -21.45 2.15 -9.17
C GLY A 125 -20.52 2.20 -10.38
N PRO A 126 -21.04 2.49 -11.59
CA PRO A 126 -20.25 2.54 -12.82
C PRO A 126 -19.10 3.55 -12.82
N LEU A 127 -19.14 4.58 -11.96
CA LEU A 127 -18.10 5.59 -11.87
C LEU A 127 -16.78 5.04 -11.30
N ALA A 128 -16.82 3.87 -10.64
CA ALA A 128 -15.66 3.27 -9.98
C ALA A 128 -14.47 3.06 -10.93
N ALA A 129 -14.74 2.68 -12.19
CA ALA A 129 -13.71 2.52 -13.22
C ALA A 129 -13.03 3.86 -13.57
N GLY A 130 -13.82 4.91 -13.75
CA GLY A 130 -13.30 6.26 -14.01
C GLY A 130 -12.46 6.78 -12.85
N ILE A 131 -12.92 6.56 -11.60
CA ILE A 131 -12.18 6.93 -10.40
C ILE A 131 -10.85 6.18 -10.30
N ALA A 132 -10.83 4.87 -10.58
CA ALA A 132 -9.61 4.09 -10.52
C ALA A 132 -8.55 4.60 -11.51
N VAL A 133 -8.97 4.96 -12.72
CA VAL A 133 -8.10 5.58 -13.73
C VAL A 133 -7.66 6.98 -13.29
N ALA A 134 -8.57 7.81 -12.80
CA ALA A 134 -8.26 9.16 -12.32
C ALA A 134 -7.27 9.13 -11.15
N ALA A 135 -7.42 8.17 -10.24
CA ALA A 135 -6.51 7.93 -9.13
C ALA A 135 -5.10 7.58 -9.63
N ARG A 136 -4.99 6.81 -10.72
CA ARG A 136 -3.69 6.50 -11.32
C ARG A 136 -3.01 7.73 -11.86
N ILE A 137 -3.74 8.56 -12.62
CA ILE A 137 -3.22 9.82 -13.15
C ILE A 137 -2.77 10.72 -12.00
N TRP A 138 -3.60 10.85 -10.96
CA TRP A 138 -3.28 11.62 -9.75
C TRP A 138 -1.98 11.15 -9.07
N ASN A 139 -1.78 9.84 -8.94
CA ASN A 139 -0.55 9.30 -8.34
C ASN A 139 0.66 9.50 -9.25
N THR A 140 0.53 9.27 -10.56
CA THR A 140 1.61 9.52 -11.51
C THR A 140 2.04 10.99 -11.51
N ILE A 141 1.10 11.93 -11.43
CA ILE A 141 1.41 13.35 -11.29
C ILE A 141 2.13 13.60 -9.96
N SER A 142 1.67 13.01 -8.86
CA SER A 142 2.30 13.13 -7.54
C SER A 142 3.75 12.63 -7.56
N ASP A 143 4.01 11.49 -8.19
CA ASP A 143 5.34 10.91 -8.36
C ASP A 143 6.24 11.80 -9.23
N ILE A 144 5.71 12.38 -10.30
CA ILE A 144 6.45 13.32 -11.16
C ILE A 144 6.83 14.57 -10.38
N ILE A 145 5.90 15.14 -9.60
CA ILE A 145 6.16 16.32 -8.76
C ILE A 145 7.22 15.99 -7.71
N ALA A 146 7.08 14.88 -6.98
CA ALA A 146 8.05 14.45 -5.99
C ALA A 146 9.43 14.22 -6.61
N SER A 147 9.49 13.59 -7.78
CA SER A 147 10.73 13.37 -8.54
C SER A 147 11.36 14.69 -9.00
N ALA A 148 10.55 15.63 -9.49
CA ALA A 148 11.03 16.95 -9.92
C ALA A 148 11.60 17.75 -8.74
N ILE A 149 10.94 17.71 -7.58
CA ILE A 149 11.43 18.33 -6.34
C ILE A 149 12.75 17.68 -5.93
N ALA A 150 12.82 16.34 -5.88
CA ALA A 150 14.03 15.61 -5.52
C ALA A 150 15.21 15.91 -6.46
N LEU A 151 14.96 16.06 -7.77
CA LEU A 151 16.00 16.46 -8.73
C LEU A 151 16.51 17.89 -8.51
N ARG A 152 15.64 18.81 -8.07
CA ARG A 152 16.04 20.19 -7.74
C ARG A 152 16.77 20.29 -6.40
N LEU A 153 16.46 19.41 -5.46
CA LEU A 153 17.08 19.34 -4.13
C LEU A 153 18.37 18.52 -4.10
N ARG A 154 18.91 18.11 -5.26
CA ARG A 154 20.19 17.36 -5.32
C ARG A 154 21.29 18.07 -4.51
N ILE A 155 21.53 17.54 -3.30
CA ILE A 155 22.79 17.57 -2.55
C ILE A 155 23.68 16.49 -3.15
#